data_AF-A0AAD7HU35-F1
#
_entry.id   AF-A0AAD7HU35-F1
#
_cell.length_a   1.000
_cell.length_b   1.000
_cell.length_c   1.000
_cell.angle_alpha   90.00
_cell.angle_beta   90.00
_cell.angle_gamma   90.00
#
_symmetry.space_group_name_H-M   'P 1'
#
loop_
_entity.id
_entity.type
_entity.pdbx_description
1 polymer ?
#
loop_
_entity_poly.entity_id
_entity_poly.type
_entity_poly.pdbx_seq_one_letter_code
_entity_poly.pdbx_strand_id
1 'polypeptide(L)'
;EAPKSTRAYEAYKRTEEAALADPSLPVPLEMRNAPTTLMKEVGYGKSYMYNPEFAHPVHNTYLYLSSGSIPGCDTFESGGDTWDEEAL
;
A
#
# COMPACT_ATOMS: atom_id res chain seq x y z
N GLU A 1 -29.07 -14.04 6.14
CA GLU A 1 -28.39 -13.05 7.01
C GLU A 1 -27.01 -12.78 6.44
N ALA A 2 -26.53 -11.53 6.42
CA ALA A 2 -25.20 -11.23 5.89
C ALA A 2 -24.09 -11.62 6.89
N PRO A 3 -22.99 -12.24 6.44
CA PRO A 3 -21.86 -12.58 7.30
C PRO A 3 -21.27 -11.32 7.95
N LYS A 4 -20.90 -11.42 9.23
CA LYS A 4 -20.36 -10.30 10.01
C LYS A 4 -18.85 -10.47 10.13
N SER A 5 -18.09 -9.41 9.85
CA SER A 5 -16.63 -9.41 9.94
C SER A 5 -16.11 -8.06 10.44
N THR A 6 -15.22 -8.08 11.44
CA THR A 6 -14.57 -6.88 12.01
C THR A 6 -13.13 -6.69 11.53
N ARG A 7 -12.66 -7.54 10.61
CA ARG A 7 -11.24 -7.65 10.24
C ARG A 7 -10.68 -6.37 9.62
N ALA A 8 -11.40 -5.79 8.67
CA ALA A 8 -11.00 -4.53 8.04
C ALA A 8 -10.95 -3.38 9.06
N TYR A 9 -11.90 -3.37 10.01
CA TYR A 9 -11.95 -2.38 11.08
C TYR A 9 -10.76 -2.48 12.03
N GLU A 10 -10.40 -3.70 12.44
CA GLU A 10 -9.23 -3.93 13.29
C GLU A 10 -7.91 -3.61 12.58
N ALA A 11 -7.78 -3.98 11.30
CA ALA A 11 -6.58 -3.66 10.52
C ALA A 11 -6.40 -2.16 10.29
N TYR A 12 -7.50 -1.43 10.04
CA TYR A 12 -7.46 0.02 9.94
C TYR A 12 -6.94 0.65 11.23
N LYS A 13 -7.45 0.24 12.40
CA LYS A 13 -6.99 0.75 13.70
C LYS A 13 -5.50 0.54 13.94
N ARG A 14 -4.99 -0.66 13.67
CA ARG A 14 -3.55 -0.95 13.82
C ARG A 14 -2.69 -0.07 12.89
N THR A 15 -3.16 0.13 11.67
CA THR A 15 -2.46 0.98 10.69
C THR A 15 -2.47 2.45 11.11
N GLU A 16 -3.59 2.94 11.64
CA GLU A 16 -3.72 4.30 12.18
C GLU A 16 -2.77 4.53 13.37
N GLU A 17 -2.73 3.60 14.32
CA GLU A 17 -1.81 3.64 15.46
C GLU A 17 -0.34 3.64 15.01
N ALA A 18 0.00 2.79 14.04
CA ALA A 18 1.35 2.72 13.47
C ALA A 18 1.75 4.00 12.74
N ALA A 19 0.83 4.63 12.00
CA ALA A 19 1.08 5.90 11.32
C ALA A 19 1.28 7.07 12.31
N LEU A 20 0.58 7.06 13.45
CA LEU A 20 0.74 8.07 14.49
C LEU A 20 2.04 7.91 15.30
N ALA A 21 2.61 6.70 15.35
CA ALA A 21 3.84 6.42 16.10
C ALA A 21 5.08 7.12 15.52
N ASP A 22 5.18 7.23 14.19
CA ASP A 22 6.31 7.90 13.53
C ASP A 22 5.84 8.76 12.32
N PRO A 23 5.49 10.04 12.55
CA PRO A 23 5.08 10.96 11.49
C PRO A 23 6.26 11.49 10.66
N SER A 24 7.51 11.14 11.00
CA SER A 24 8.69 11.63 10.31
C SER A 24 9.04 10.84 9.05
N LEU A 25 8.41 9.68 8.86
CA LEU A 25 8.65 8.79 7.73
C LEU A 25 8.30 9.47 6.40
N PRO A 26 9.27 9.70 5.51
CA PRO A 26 9.00 10.32 4.23
C PRO A 26 8.39 9.31 3.24
N VAL A 27 7.55 9.80 2.32
CA VAL A 27 7.10 9.00 1.18
C VAL A 27 8.31 8.59 0.33
N PRO A 28 8.45 7.30 -0.06
CA PRO A 28 9.54 6.85 -0.93
C PRO A 28 9.60 7.62 -2.24
N LEU A 29 10.81 7.94 -2.70
CA LEU A 29 11.04 8.71 -3.94
C LEU A 29 10.36 8.09 -5.16
N GLU A 30 10.29 6.76 -5.21
CA GLU A 30 9.68 6.00 -6.30
C GLU A 30 8.16 6.20 -6.37
N MET A 31 7.47 6.48 -5.26
CA MET A 31 6.02 6.71 -5.24
C MET A 31 5.63 8.20 -5.35
N ARG A 32 6.62 9.11 -5.34
CA ARG A 32 6.31 10.55 -5.40
C ARG A 32 5.87 10.95 -6.79
N ASN A 33 4.94 11.90 -6.84
CA ASN A 33 4.57 12.57 -8.08
C ASN A 33 5.79 13.33 -8.66
N ALA A 34 5.96 13.29 -9.98
CA ALA A 34 7.05 13.94 -10.72
C ALA A 34 6.50 14.83 -11.86
N PRO A 35 5.79 15.93 -11.56
CA PRO A 35 5.13 16.75 -12.57
C PRO A 35 6.10 17.64 -13.37
N THR A 36 7.28 17.96 -12.82
CA THR A 36 8.29 18.80 -13.50
C THR A 36 9.43 17.96 -14.07
N THR A 37 10.10 18.49 -15.10
CA THR A 37 11.26 17.83 -15.71
C THR A 37 12.40 17.64 -14.70
N LEU A 38 12.68 18.68 -13.90
CA LEU A 38 13.71 18.62 -12.85
C LEU A 38 13.44 17.48 -11.85
N MET A 39 12.18 17.28 -11.44
CA MET A 39 11.84 16.20 -10.50
C MET A 39 12.10 14.82 -11.09
N LYS A 40 11.83 14.62 -12.39
CA LYS A 40 12.14 13.37 -13.10
C LYS A 40 13.65 13.13 -13.20
N GLU A 41 14.43 14.18 -13.47
CA GLU A 41 15.89 14.11 -13.53
C GLU A 41 16.52 13.76 -12.18
N VAL A 42 15.98 14.30 -11.09
CA VAL A 42 16.38 13.98 -9.70
C VAL A 42 15.94 12.58 -9.28
N GLY A 43 15.11 11.89 -10.07
CA GLY A 43 14.74 10.49 -9.87
C GLY A 43 13.40 10.25 -9.19
N TYR A 44 12.50 11.24 -9.14
CA TYR A 44 11.15 11.04 -8.63
C TYR A 44 10.36 10.13 -9.58
N GLY A 45 9.71 9.09 -9.05
CA GLY A 45 8.85 8.21 -9.85
C GLY A 45 9.57 7.26 -10.82
N LYS A 46 10.92 7.21 -10.81
CA LYS A 46 11.70 6.52 -11.85
C LYS A 46 11.48 5.00 -11.90
N SER A 47 11.28 4.38 -10.74
CA SER A 47 11.13 2.92 -10.61
C SER A 47 9.68 2.46 -10.49
N TYR A 48 8.70 3.38 -10.58
CA TYR A 48 7.29 3.03 -10.44
C TYR A 48 6.76 2.37 -11.71
N MET A 49 6.30 1.13 -11.58
CA MET A 49 5.65 0.40 -12.66
C MET A 49 4.15 0.71 -12.63
N TYR A 50 3.68 1.43 -13.66
CA TYR A 50 2.28 1.79 -13.81
C TYR A 50 1.47 0.60 -14.32
N ASN A 51 0.61 0.01 -13.48
CA ASN A 51 -0.07 -1.26 -13.75
C ASN A 51 -0.67 -1.41 -15.18
N PRO A 52 -1.38 -0.41 -15.76
CA PRO A 52 -1.96 -0.55 -17.09
C PRO A 52 -0.95 -0.72 -18.24
N GLU A 53 0.33 -0.39 -18.02
CA GLU A 53 1.40 -0.53 -19.02
C GLU A 53 2.09 -1.90 -18.99
N PHE A 54 1.82 -2.75 -17.98
CA PHE A 54 2.52 -4.02 -17.78
C PHE A 54 1.56 -5.20 -17.75
N ALA A 55 2.05 -6.38 -18.14
CA ALA A 55 1.32 -7.63 -17.97
C ALA A 55 1.27 -8.03 -16.49
N HIS A 56 0.10 -8.48 -16.01
CA HIS A 56 -0.09 -8.85 -14.61
C HIS A 56 0.56 -10.21 -14.27
N PRO A 57 1.06 -10.39 -13.03
CA PRO A 57 1.09 -9.43 -11.93
C PRO A 57 2.30 -8.48 -11.99
N VAL A 58 2.06 -7.21 -11.61
CA VAL A 58 3.09 -6.17 -11.53
C VAL A 58 3.51 -6.02 -10.07
N HIS A 59 4.81 -6.14 -9.79
CA HIS A 59 5.36 -6.04 -8.45
C HIS A 59 6.22 -4.79 -8.31
N ASN A 60 5.72 -3.81 -7.55
CA ASN A 60 6.49 -2.65 -7.13
C ASN A 60 7.06 -2.91 -5.73
N THR A 61 8.36 -2.64 -5.55
CA THR A 61 9.01 -2.78 -4.24
C THR A 61 8.94 -1.45 -3.51
N TYR A 62 8.20 -1.38 -2.41
CA TYR A 62 8.10 -0.15 -1.62
C TYR A 62 9.05 -0.21 -0.42
N LEU A 63 10.01 0.71 -0.37
CA LEU A 63 11.17 0.68 0.53
C LEU A 63 10.83 0.57 2.04
N TYR A 64 9.66 1.08 2.48
CA TYR A 64 9.24 0.97 3.89
C TYR A 64 8.75 -0.43 4.29
N LEU A 65 8.57 -1.35 3.34
CA LEU A 65 8.32 -2.76 3.63
C LEU A 65 9.62 -3.58 3.62
N SER A 66 10.67 -3.12 2.92
CA SER A 66 11.93 -3.87 2.78
C SER A 66 13.00 -3.50 3.80
N SER A 67 13.00 -2.28 4.35
CA SER A 67 13.97 -1.84 5.38
C SER A 67 13.53 -2.11 6.83
N GLY A 68 12.38 -2.76 7.02
CA GLY A 68 11.78 -3.01 8.33
C GLY A 68 10.34 -2.54 8.32
N SER A 69 9.42 -3.50 8.40
CA SER A 69 7.99 -3.29 8.59
C SER A 69 7.73 -2.12 9.54
N ILE A 70 6.78 -1.23 9.20
CA ILE A 70 6.30 -0.25 10.18
C ILE A 70 5.82 -1.06 11.40
N PRO A 71 6.40 -0.88 12.59
CA PRO A 71 6.06 -1.69 13.75
C PRO A 71 4.54 -1.62 14.01
N GLY A 72 3.86 -2.77 13.99
CA GLY A 72 2.40 -2.85 14.17
C GLY A 72 1.56 -2.83 12.87
N CYS A 73 2.20 -2.64 11.71
CA CYS A 73 1.55 -2.72 10.41
C CYS A 73 1.77 -4.10 9.76
N ASP A 74 1.48 -5.18 10.50
CA ASP A 74 1.49 -6.52 9.92
C ASP A 74 0.31 -6.67 8.96
N THR A 75 0.59 -7.25 7.79
CA THR A 75 -0.30 -7.33 6.63
C THR A 75 -1.71 -7.82 6.99
N PHE A 76 -2.73 -7.17 6.43
CA PHE A 76 -4.10 -7.67 6.45
C PHE A 76 -4.15 -9.01 5.69
N GLU A 77 -4.37 -10.11 6.40
CA GLU A 77 -4.66 -11.38 5.76
C GLU A 77 -6.11 -11.38 5.29
N SER A 78 -6.33 -11.50 3.98
CA SER A 78 -7.63 -11.85 3.42
C SER A 78 -7.92 -13.32 3.74
N GLY A 79 -8.79 -13.57 4.69
CA GLY A 79 -9.28 -14.93 4.93
C GLY A 79 -10.29 -15.23 3.84
N GLY A 80 -10.42 -16.50 3.50
CA GLY A 80 -11.05 -17.03 2.28
C GLY A 80 -12.55 -16.76 2.08
N ASP A 81 -13.08 -15.66 2.61
CA ASP A 81 -14.38 -15.12 2.28
C ASP A 81 -14.25 -14.45 0.90
N THR A 82 -14.42 -15.24 -0.17
CA THR A 82 -14.52 -14.73 -1.54
C THR A 82 -15.76 -13.86 -1.67
N TRP A 83 -15.58 -12.65 -2.17
CA TRP A 83 -16.66 -11.72 -2.47
C TRP A 83 -17.56 -12.34 -3.56
N ASP A 84 -18.85 -12.50 -3.27
CA ASP A 84 -19.82 -13.08 -4.20
C ASP A 84 -20.50 -11.96 -5.01
N GLU A 85 -20.09 -11.81 -6.27
CA GLU A 85 -20.61 -10.79 -7.19
C GLU A 85 -22.09 -11.02 -7.55
N GLU A 86 -22.64 -12.22 -7.34
CA GLU A 86 -24.04 -12.55 -7.67
C GLU A 86 -25.03 -12.09 -6.58
N ALA A 87 -24.55 -11.56 -5.44
CA ALA A 87 -25.39 -11.13 -4.32
C ALA A 87 -25.97 -9.69 -4.46
N LEU A 88 -25.94 -9.09 -5.65
CA LEU A 88 -26.45 -7.75 -5.97
C LEU A 88 -27.91 -7.73 -6.45
#